data_AF-A0A5N6F6T9-F1
#
_entry.id   AF-A0A5N6F6T9-F1
#
_cell.length_a   1.000
_cell.length_b   1.000
_cell.length_c   1.000
_cell.angle_alpha   90.00
_cell.angle_beta   90.00
_cell.angle_gamma   90.00
#
_symmetry.space_group_name_H-M   'P 1'
#
loop_
_entity.id
_entity.type
_entity.pdbx_description
1 polymer ?
#
loop_
_entity_poly.entity_id
_entity_poly.type
_entity_poly.pdbx_seq_one_letter_code
_entity_poly.pdbx_strand_id
1 'polypeptide(L)'
;MILTREPSRHAFDWKAITDKSISQYSSVLQDIAGGKFSTMHGLRLGMEQLLAPFIDYGDYYNITSTVERCREEFIPISAPSNTLSSKAVRHVTGQICSTLTSALLDFDLQLENVVNNVQELILYLEWTAFAHRRN
;
A
#
# COMPACT_ATOMS: atom_id res chain seq x y z
N MET A 1 8.54 32.35 17.48
CA MET A 1 8.28 31.49 18.65
C MET A 1 8.36 30.05 18.17
N ILE A 2 9.45 29.35 18.48
CA ILE A 2 9.63 27.94 18.09
C ILE A 2 9.04 27.10 19.22
N LEU A 3 7.94 26.41 18.96
CA LEU A 3 7.38 25.41 19.86
C LEU A 3 8.28 24.17 19.83
N THR A 4 9.30 24.12 20.69
CA THR A 4 10.01 22.87 20.99
C THR A 4 9.12 22.01 21.88
N ARG A 5 8.08 21.43 21.29
CA ARG A 5 7.31 20.37 21.95
C ARG A 5 8.19 19.13 21.97
N GLU A 6 8.76 18.81 23.12
CA GLU A 6 9.39 17.51 23.32
C GLU A 6 8.34 16.42 23.02
N PRO A 7 8.62 15.46 22.12
CA PRO A 7 7.72 14.35 21.90
C PRO A 7 7.52 13.61 23.22
N SER A 8 6.27 13.30 23.57
CA SER A 8 6.01 12.53 24.78
C SER A 8 6.77 11.20 24.70
N ARG A 9 7.42 10.77 25.78
CA ARG A 9 8.12 9.47 25.85
C ARG A 9 7.19 8.26 25.66
N HIS A 10 5.88 8.51 25.48
CA HIS A 10 4.83 7.54 25.21
C HIS A 10 4.16 7.72 23.83
N ALA A 11 4.72 8.56 22.96
CA ALA A 11 4.20 8.72 21.61
C ALA A 11 4.36 7.42 20.82
N PHE A 12 3.29 6.96 20.18
CA PHE A 12 3.33 5.80 19.30
C PHE A 12 4.11 6.13 18.03
N ASP A 13 5.08 5.29 17.67
CA ASP A 13 5.95 5.49 16.51
C ASP A 13 5.25 5.11 15.21
N TRP A 14 4.41 6.02 14.71
CA TRP A 14 3.76 5.87 13.41
C TRP A 14 4.75 5.88 12.25
N LYS A 15 5.94 6.49 12.43
CA LYS A 15 6.96 6.52 11.38
C LYS A 15 7.49 5.12 11.11
N ALA A 16 7.76 4.32 12.15
CA ALA A 16 8.19 2.94 11.97
C ALA A 16 7.18 2.09 11.16
N ILE A 17 5.88 2.35 11.34
CA ILE A 17 4.82 1.69 10.57
C ILE A 17 4.87 2.13 9.11
N THR A 18 4.93 3.45 8.86
CA THR A 18 5.04 4.01 7.52
C THR A 18 6.28 3.51 6.78
N ASP A 19 7.44 3.50 7.43
CA ASP A 19 8.70 3.04 6.82
C ASP A 19 8.62 1.55 6.42
N LYS A 20 7.99 0.70 7.25
CA LYS A 20 7.74 -0.71 6.90
C LYS A 20 6.80 -0.85 5.70
N SER A 21 5.69 -0.12 5.68
CA SER A 21 4.75 -0.16 4.54
C SER A 21 5.40 0.31 3.25
N ILE A 22 6.20 1.39 3.30
CA ILE A 22 6.99 1.88 2.16
C ILE A 22 7.95 0.78 1.70
N SER A 23 8.74 0.21 2.62
CA SER A 23 9.71 -0.83 2.28
C SER A 23 9.06 -2.05 1.64
N GLN A 24 7.86 -2.43 2.07
CA GLN A 24 7.14 -3.58 1.55
C GLN A 24 6.63 -3.35 0.11
N TYR A 25 6.01 -2.20 -0.15
CA TYR A 25 5.25 -1.99 -1.39
C TYR A 25 5.97 -1.17 -2.46
N SER A 26 7.03 -0.43 -2.11
CA SER A 26 7.68 0.48 -3.08
C SER A 26 8.20 -0.23 -4.33
N SER A 27 8.84 -1.40 -4.17
CA SER A 27 9.43 -2.10 -5.32
C SER A 27 8.37 -2.61 -6.29
N VAL A 28 7.28 -3.18 -5.78
CA VAL A 28 6.22 -3.72 -6.65
C VAL A 28 5.44 -2.61 -7.33
N LEU A 29 5.19 -1.48 -6.65
CA LEU A 29 4.55 -0.32 -7.26
C LEU A 29 5.43 0.27 -8.37
N GLN A 30 6.76 0.31 -8.20
CA GLN A 30 7.69 0.71 -9.25
C GLN A 30 7.70 -0.25 -10.43
N ASP A 31 7.71 -1.55 -10.15
CA ASP A 31 7.69 -2.58 -11.18
C ASP A 31 6.43 -2.46 -12.05
N ILE A 32 5.26 -2.24 -11.43
CA ILE A 32 4.02 -2.00 -12.16
C ILE A 32 4.08 -0.69 -12.95
N ALA A 33 4.40 0.43 -12.29
CA ALA A 33 4.43 1.76 -12.91
C ALA A 33 5.46 1.86 -14.06
N GLY A 34 6.56 1.12 -13.95
CA GLY A 34 7.62 1.03 -14.96
C GLY A 34 7.35 0.02 -16.07
N GLY A 35 6.18 -0.63 -16.09
CA GLY A 35 5.80 -1.55 -17.15
C GLY A 35 6.58 -2.87 -17.17
N LYS A 36 7.06 -3.35 -16.00
CA LYS A 36 7.77 -4.64 -15.90
C LYS A 36 6.92 -5.82 -16.36
N PHE A 37 5.60 -5.72 -16.23
CA PHE A 37 4.65 -6.75 -16.64
C PHE A 37 4.21 -6.52 -18.08
N SER A 38 4.36 -7.53 -18.92
CA SER A 38 3.93 -7.51 -20.33
C SER A 38 2.49 -7.99 -20.53
N THR A 39 1.89 -8.64 -19.53
CA THR A 39 0.53 -9.20 -19.59
C THR A 39 -0.19 -9.04 -18.26
N MET A 40 -1.52 -8.91 -18.32
CA MET A 40 -2.36 -8.86 -17.11
C MET A 40 -2.26 -10.16 -16.30
N HIS A 41 -2.10 -11.31 -16.96
CA HIS A 41 -1.91 -12.58 -16.28
C HIS A 41 -0.63 -12.60 -15.42
N GLY A 42 0.50 -12.15 -15.98
CA GLY A 42 1.76 -12.05 -15.24
C GLY A 42 1.66 -11.08 -14.05
N LEU A 43 0.94 -9.96 -14.22
CA LEU A 43 0.68 -9.02 -13.12
C LEU A 43 -0.14 -9.68 -12.02
N ARG A 44 -1.25 -10.34 -12.35
CA ARG A 44 -2.12 -11.01 -11.37
C ARG A 44 -1.37 -12.09 -10.57
N LEU A 45 -0.53 -12.91 -11.22
CA LEU A 45 0.32 -13.87 -10.51
C LEU A 45 1.25 -13.19 -9.50
N GLY A 46 1.84 -12.06 -9.88
CA GLY A 46 2.67 -11.27 -8.96
C GLY A 46 1.86 -10.69 -7.78
N MET A 47 0.64 -10.19 -8.05
CA MET A 47 -0.23 -9.67 -6.99
C MET A 47 -0.73 -10.77 -6.07
N GLU A 48 -1.05 -11.95 -6.60
CA GLU A 48 -1.46 -13.10 -5.79
C GLU A 48 -0.35 -13.53 -4.82
N GLN A 49 0.89 -13.59 -5.29
CA GLN A 49 2.04 -13.91 -4.42
C GLN A 49 2.25 -12.85 -3.33
N LEU A 50 2.14 -11.57 -3.69
CA LEU A 50 2.30 -10.46 -2.76
C LEU A 50 1.18 -10.43 -1.70
N LEU A 51 -0.06 -10.69 -2.12
CA LEU A 51 -1.26 -10.58 -1.29
C LEU A 51 -1.66 -11.90 -0.62
N ALA A 52 -1.00 -13.02 -0.93
CA ALA A 52 -1.30 -14.34 -0.37
C ALA A 52 -1.50 -14.34 1.16
N PRO A 53 -0.68 -13.62 1.98
CA PRO A 53 -0.90 -13.58 3.43
C PRO A 53 -2.25 -12.95 3.83
N PHE A 54 -2.83 -12.13 2.97
CA PHE A 54 -4.07 -11.37 3.21
C PHE A 54 -5.27 -11.95 2.49
N ILE A 55 -5.12 -13.00 1.68
CA ILE A 55 -6.22 -13.66 0.97
C ILE A 55 -6.83 -14.72 1.86
N ASP A 56 -8.16 -14.79 1.89
CA ASP A 56 -8.87 -15.93 2.47
C ASP A 56 -9.32 -16.77 1.28
N TYR A 57 -8.70 -17.93 1.09
CA TYR A 57 -9.03 -18.80 -0.03
C TYR A 57 -10.41 -19.44 0.10
N GLY A 58 -11.03 -19.41 1.29
CA GLY A 58 -12.44 -19.77 1.48
C GLY A 58 -13.42 -18.69 0.98
N ASP A 59 -12.96 -17.45 0.83
CA ASP A 59 -13.73 -16.29 0.36
C ASP A 59 -12.89 -15.41 -0.58
N TYR A 60 -12.30 -16.05 -1.59
CA TYR A 60 -11.25 -15.47 -2.44
C TYR A 60 -11.66 -14.15 -3.12
N TYR A 61 -12.93 -14.02 -3.51
CA TYR A 61 -13.45 -12.86 -4.24
C TYR A 61 -13.85 -11.68 -3.33
N ASN A 62 -13.68 -11.80 -2.01
CA ASN A 62 -13.99 -10.73 -1.08
C ASN A 62 -12.85 -9.71 -1.03
N ILE A 63 -12.88 -8.79 -1.99
CA ILE A 63 -11.95 -7.67 -2.14
C ILE A 63 -11.85 -6.88 -0.84
N THR A 64 -13.00 -6.51 -0.25
CA THR A 64 -13.07 -5.69 0.96
C THR A 64 -12.30 -6.34 2.11
N SER A 65 -12.55 -7.62 2.40
CA SER A 65 -11.87 -8.33 3.49
C SER A 65 -10.36 -8.48 3.27
N THR A 66 -9.93 -8.63 2.02
CA THR A 66 -8.50 -8.69 1.65
C THR A 66 -7.82 -7.33 1.85
N VAL A 67 -8.47 -6.25 1.41
CA VAL A 67 -7.99 -4.87 1.61
C VAL A 67 -7.87 -4.54 3.09
N GLU A 68 -8.86 -4.88 3.91
CA GLU A 68 -8.84 -4.60 5.35
C GLU A 68 -7.69 -5.34 6.05
N ARG A 69 -7.45 -6.63 5.73
CA ARG A 69 -6.34 -7.39 6.28
C ARG A 69 -4.98 -6.81 5.88
N CYS A 70 -4.80 -6.54 4.60
CA CYS A 70 -3.59 -5.90 4.08
C CYS A 70 -3.33 -4.53 4.74
N ARG A 71 -4.39 -3.71 4.91
CA ARG A 71 -4.30 -2.37 5.52
C ARG A 71 -3.78 -2.41 6.96
N GLU A 72 -4.19 -3.42 7.72
CA GLU A 72 -3.93 -3.54 9.15
C GLU A 72 -2.65 -4.34 9.48
N GLU A 73 -2.06 -5.05 8.52
CA GLU A 73 -0.92 -5.97 8.73
C GLU A 73 0.22 -5.39 9.58
N PHE A 74 0.62 -4.16 9.26
CA PHE A 74 1.75 -3.52 9.95
C PHE A 74 1.34 -2.77 11.21
N ILE A 75 0.06 -2.69 11.55
CA ILE A 75 -0.45 -1.88 12.64
C ILE A 75 -0.76 -2.76 13.86
N PRO A 76 0.03 -2.67 14.95
CA PRO A 76 -0.24 -3.43 16.16
C PRO A 76 -1.63 -3.14 16.72
N ILE A 77 -2.25 -4.15 17.32
CA ILE A 77 -3.54 -4.03 18.03
C ILE A 77 -3.50 -2.96 19.12
N SER A 78 -2.33 -2.74 19.73
CA SER A 78 -2.11 -1.71 20.76
C SER A 78 -1.97 -0.29 20.21
N ALA A 79 -1.95 -0.10 18.89
CA ALA A 79 -1.78 1.21 18.27
C ALA A 79 -2.99 2.12 18.53
N PRO A 80 -2.79 3.41 18.86
CA PRO A 80 -3.90 4.34 19.10
C PRO A 80 -4.78 4.54 17.87
N SER A 81 -6.04 4.12 17.87
CA SER A 81 -6.91 4.19 16.69
C SER A 81 -7.42 5.61 16.36
N ASN A 82 -7.67 6.44 17.37
CA ASN A 82 -8.35 7.74 17.24
C ASN A 82 -7.42 8.95 17.07
N THR A 83 -6.20 8.75 16.57
CA THR A 83 -5.25 9.83 16.30
C THR A 83 -5.25 10.23 14.83
N LEU A 84 -4.85 11.47 14.53
CA LEU A 84 -4.69 11.91 13.14
C LEU A 84 -3.68 11.02 12.39
N SER A 85 -2.57 10.68 13.04
CA SER A 85 -1.54 9.81 12.48
C SER A 85 -2.06 8.41 12.16
N SER A 86 -2.86 7.80 13.06
CA SER A 86 -3.52 6.52 12.80
C SER A 86 -4.42 6.57 11.55
N LYS A 87 -5.26 7.60 11.46
CA LYS A 87 -6.17 7.78 10.33
C LYS A 87 -5.40 7.97 9.02
N ALA A 88 -4.34 8.79 9.05
CA ALA A 88 -3.49 9.02 7.89
C ALA A 88 -2.79 7.74 7.42
N VAL A 89 -2.17 7.00 8.34
CA VAL A 89 -1.48 5.73 8.01
C VAL A 89 -2.46 4.71 7.44
N ARG A 90 -3.62 4.50 8.08
CA ARG A 90 -4.65 3.59 7.57
C ARG A 90 -5.21 4.01 6.22
N HIS A 91 -5.38 5.31 6.00
CA HIS A 91 -5.83 5.81 4.71
C HIS A 91 -4.82 5.47 3.61
N VAL A 92 -3.54 5.78 3.85
CA VAL A 92 -2.45 5.48 2.90
C VAL A 92 -2.31 3.98 2.65
N THR A 93 -2.24 3.15 3.69
CA THR A 93 -2.15 1.69 3.52
C THR A 93 -3.39 1.13 2.86
N GLY A 94 -4.57 1.70 3.14
CA GLY A 94 -5.83 1.34 2.49
C GLY A 94 -5.82 1.63 1.00
N GLN A 95 -5.33 2.80 0.57
CA GLN A 95 -5.17 3.12 -0.85
C GLN A 95 -4.23 2.14 -1.55
N ILE A 96 -3.05 1.87 -0.97
CA ILE A 96 -2.09 0.91 -1.53
C ILE A 96 -2.72 -0.49 -1.65
N CYS A 97 -3.30 -1.00 -0.57
CA CYS A 97 -3.89 -2.32 -0.53
C CYS A 97 -5.09 -2.44 -1.47
N SER A 98 -5.91 -1.39 -1.60
CA SER A 98 -7.02 -1.35 -2.56
C SER A 98 -6.50 -1.42 -3.99
N THR A 99 -5.50 -0.61 -4.36
CA THR A 99 -4.94 -0.61 -5.72
C THR A 99 -4.35 -1.99 -6.08
N LEU A 100 -3.57 -2.58 -5.18
CA LEU A 100 -2.96 -3.90 -5.40
C LEU A 100 -4.02 -5.02 -5.48
N THR A 101 -5.03 -4.95 -4.62
CA THR A 101 -6.10 -5.97 -4.58
C THR A 101 -7.01 -5.87 -5.80
N SER A 102 -7.36 -4.65 -6.25
CA SER A 102 -8.08 -4.45 -7.51
C SER A 102 -7.29 -4.99 -8.69
N ALA A 103 -5.97 -4.79 -8.72
CA ALA A 103 -5.13 -5.34 -9.78
C ALA A 103 -5.13 -6.89 -9.82
N LEU A 104 -5.40 -7.55 -8.69
CA LEU A 104 -5.57 -9.00 -8.62
C LEU A 104 -6.99 -9.45 -9.00
N LEU A 105 -8.00 -8.86 -8.37
CA LEU A 105 -9.37 -9.42 -8.29
C LEU A 105 -10.39 -8.73 -9.19
N ASP A 106 -10.09 -7.54 -9.71
CA ASP A 106 -10.92 -6.90 -10.73
C ASP A 106 -10.56 -7.48 -12.11
N PHE A 107 -11.46 -8.30 -12.63
CA PHE A 107 -11.25 -9.01 -13.89
C PHE A 107 -11.46 -8.14 -15.12
N ASP A 108 -12.15 -7.02 -14.99
CA ASP A 108 -12.45 -6.09 -16.07
C ASP A 108 -11.32 -5.07 -16.30
N LEU A 109 -10.45 -4.86 -15.29
CA LEU A 109 -9.27 -4.01 -15.43
C LEU A 109 -8.28 -4.54 -16.48
N GLN A 110 -7.92 -3.66 -17.41
CA GLN A 110 -6.81 -3.89 -18.33
C GLN A 110 -5.48 -3.48 -17.70
N LEU A 111 -4.39 -4.06 -18.21
CA LEU A 111 -3.05 -3.78 -17.72
C LEU A 111 -2.71 -2.28 -17.73
N GLU A 112 -3.09 -1.56 -18.78
CA GLU A 112 -2.85 -0.11 -18.88
C GLU A 112 -3.57 0.67 -17.76
N ASN A 113 -4.81 0.29 -17.42
CA ASN A 113 -5.54 0.92 -16.31
C ASN A 113 -4.83 0.69 -14.98
N VAL A 114 -4.31 -0.51 -14.75
CA VAL A 114 -3.57 -0.83 -13.52
C VAL A 114 -2.30 0.00 -13.44
N VAL A 115 -1.54 0.11 -14.54
CA VAL A 115 -0.33 0.94 -14.60
C VAL A 115 -0.66 2.40 -14.28
N ASN A 116 -1.71 2.96 -14.90
CA ASN A 116 -2.14 4.34 -14.66
C ASN A 116 -2.56 4.55 -13.20
N ASN A 117 -3.38 3.66 -12.63
CA ASN A 117 -3.81 3.75 -11.23
C ASN A 117 -2.62 3.72 -10.26
N VAL A 118 -1.60 2.90 -10.54
CA VAL A 118 -0.39 2.85 -9.71
C VAL A 118 0.46 4.10 -9.89
N GLN A 119 0.57 4.65 -11.10
CA GLN A 119 1.27 5.91 -11.32
C GLN A 119 0.58 7.08 -10.59
N GLU A 120 -0.75 7.15 -10.61
CA GLU A 120 -1.53 8.13 -9.85
C GLU A 120 -1.34 7.97 -8.34
N LEU A 121 -1.36 6.73 -7.83
CA LEU A 121 -1.07 6.45 -6.43
C LEU A 121 0.33 6.93 -6.03
N ILE A 122 1.34 6.61 -6.84
CA ILE A 122 2.72 7.04 -6.65
C ILE A 122 2.85 8.56 -6.58
N LEU A 123 2.13 9.28 -7.46
CA LEU A 123 2.08 10.74 -7.47
C LEU A 123 1.38 11.29 -6.23
N TYR A 124 0.23 10.75 -5.88
CA TYR A 124 -0.55 11.15 -4.69
C TYR A 124 0.26 11.00 -3.39
N LEU A 125 1.03 9.92 -3.26
CA LEU A 125 1.82 9.67 -2.06
C LEU A 125 3.06 10.56 -1.95
N GLU A 126 3.37 11.36 -2.98
CA GLU A 126 4.59 12.15 -3.09
C GLU A 126 5.84 11.36 -2.71
N TRP A 127 5.86 10.05 -2.98
CA TRP A 127 6.93 9.17 -2.53
C TRP A 127 8.21 9.49 -3.31
N THR A 128 8.99 10.45 -2.81
CA THR A 128 10.19 10.99 -3.48
C THR A 128 11.34 9.98 -3.63
N ALA A 129 11.23 8.80 -3.01
CA ALA A 129 12.06 7.62 -3.35
C ALA A 129 12.00 7.28 -4.86
N PHE A 130 11.00 7.81 -5.57
CA PHE A 130 10.78 7.67 -7.01
C PHE A 130 11.52 8.71 -7.89
N ALA A 131 12.13 9.75 -7.33
CA ALA A 131 12.88 10.75 -8.11
C ALA A 131 14.31 10.28 -8.46
N HIS A 132 14.91 9.40 -7.65
CA HIS A 132 16.32 9.01 -7.81
C HIS A 132 16.57 7.90 -8.86
N ARG A 133 15.52 7.34 -9.49
CA ARG A 133 15.61 6.40 -10.63
C ARG A 133 15.26 7.03 -11.98
N ARG A 134 15.22 8.37 -12.07
CA ARG A 134 15.25 9.08 -13.35
C ARG A 134 16.64 9.69 -13.53
N ASN A 135 17.60 8.85 -13.93
CA ASN A 135 18.82 9.26 -14.63
C ASN A 135 19.32 8.10 -15.47
#